data_AF-A0A969QJQ8-F1
#
_entry.id   AF-A0A969QJQ8-F1
#
_cell.length_a   1.000
_cell.length_b   1.000
_cell.length_c   1.000
_cell.angle_alpha   90.00
_cell.angle_beta   90.00
_cell.angle_gamma   90.00
#
_symmetry.space_group_name_H-M   'P 1'
#
loop_
_entity.id
_entity.type
_entity.pdbx_description
1 polymer ?
#
loop_
_entity_poly.entity_id
_entity_poly.type
_entity_poly.pdbx_seq_one_letter_code
_entity_poly.pdbx_strand_id
1 'polypeptide(L)'
;MSDMWSAVIGGIIGLMGVFVGSWLAARFSVQQQQRQNRVQALLNLYSEFQSESMLESRIKAGAAFDSNISDLPLGFSNLRQKIGDSNWFHVSKVVHFFEKYAVYYNSNCLDTNLTKVTLDRYFIYWYNNHSLKLLVKSSLERDFDEWGAWAKSVKQLADKLRA
;
A
#
# COMPACT_ATOMS: atom_id res chain seq x y z
N MET A 1 32.99 -29.08 49.30
CA MET A 1 31.88 -29.50 48.40
C MET A 1 30.95 -28.34 48.02
N SER A 2 30.83 -27.26 48.82
CA SER A 2 30.05 -26.06 48.51
C SER A 2 30.50 -25.30 47.24
N ASP A 3 31.81 -25.28 46.98
CA ASP A 3 32.40 -24.45 45.91
C ASP A 3 32.25 -25.04 44.50
N MET A 4 31.96 -26.34 44.42
CA MET A 4 31.73 -27.03 43.15
C MET A 4 30.29 -26.80 42.64
N TRP A 5 29.34 -26.62 43.55
CA TRP A 5 27.93 -26.35 43.22
C TRP A 5 27.70 -24.90 42.78
N SER A 6 28.40 -23.93 43.37
CA SER A 6 28.32 -22.52 42.95
C SER A 6 28.93 -22.28 41.56
N ALA A 7 29.99 -23.00 41.19
CA ALA A 7 30.60 -22.92 39.86
C ALA A 7 29.70 -23.52 38.76
N VAL A 8 29.01 -24.63 39.04
CA VAL A 8 28.06 -25.27 38.10
C VAL A 8 26.80 -24.42 37.93
N ILE A 9 26.27 -23.86 39.02
CA ILE A 9 25.10 -22.96 38.99
C ILE A 9 25.45 -21.64 38.28
N GLY A 10 26.64 -21.09 38.54
CA GLY A 10 27.16 -19.90 37.85
C GLY A 10 27.36 -20.10 36.35
N GLY A 11 27.85 -21.26 35.92
CA GLY A 11 28.01 -21.62 34.52
C GLY A 11 26.69 -21.79 33.75
N ILE A 12 25.68 -22.38 34.40
CA ILE A 12 24.34 -22.57 33.79
C ILE A 12 23.60 -21.23 33.66
N ILE A 13 23.68 -20.36 34.68
CA ILE A 13 23.07 -19.01 34.63
C ILE A 13 23.77 -18.12 33.60
N GLY A 14 25.11 -18.19 33.51
CA GLY A 14 25.90 -17.46 32.52
C GLY A 14 25.56 -17.86 31.08
N LEU A 15 25.42 -19.16 30.79
CA LEU A 15 25.03 -19.64 29.47
C LEU A 15 23.58 -19.25 29.12
N MET A 16 22.63 -19.40 30.05
CA MET A 16 21.24 -18.99 29.81
C MET A 16 21.11 -17.48 29.55
N GLY A 17 21.89 -16.64 30.23
CA GLY A 17 21.93 -15.19 29.98
C GLY A 17 22.40 -14.82 28.58
N VAL A 18 23.43 -15.52 28.06
CA VAL A 18 23.93 -15.33 26.68
C VAL A 18 22.89 -15.78 25.66
N PHE A 19 22.23 -16.93 25.86
CA PHE A 19 21.17 -17.40 24.94
C PHE A 19 19.96 -16.45 24.89
N VAL A 20 19.48 -15.96 26.04
CA VAL A 20 18.37 -15.00 26.10
C VAL A 20 18.76 -13.65 25.49
N GLY A 21 19.97 -13.16 25.76
CA GLY A 21 20.51 -11.93 25.18
C GLY A 21 20.63 -11.98 23.66
N SER A 22 21.21 -13.06 23.12
CA SER A 22 21.33 -13.27 21.68
C SER A 22 19.97 -13.45 21.00
N TRP A 23 19.03 -14.15 21.63
CA TRP A 23 17.67 -14.31 21.11
C TRP A 23 16.89 -12.98 21.08
N LEU A 24 16.98 -12.18 22.15
CA LEU A 24 16.36 -10.85 22.20
C LEU A 24 16.98 -9.91 21.16
N ALA A 25 18.31 -9.86 21.07
CA ALA A 25 19.01 -9.03 20.08
C ALA A 25 18.65 -9.44 18.64
N ALA A 26 18.59 -10.74 18.35
CA ALA A 26 18.14 -11.25 17.06
C ALA A 26 16.70 -10.80 16.76
N ARG A 27 15.79 -10.93 17.73
CA ARG A 27 14.39 -10.48 17.59
C ARG A 27 14.28 -8.97 17.36
N PHE A 28 15.04 -8.15 18.08
CA PHE A 28 15.10 -6.70 17.89
C PHE A 28 15.65 -6.34 16.51
N SER A 29 16.70 -7.02 16.05
CA SER A 29 17.28 -6.77 14.72
C SER A 29 16.29 -7.08 13.59
N VAL A 30 15.55 -8.18 13.69
CA VAL A 30 14.50 -8.55 12.73
C VAL A 30 13.38 -7.51 12.71
N GLN A 31 12.93 -7.04 13.89
CA GLN A 31 11.92 -6.00 13.98
C GLN A 31 12.38 -4.68 13.38
N GLN A 32 13.63 -4.28 13.64
CA GLN A 32 14.21 -3.07 13.08
C GLN A 32 14.34 -3.16 11.55
N GLN A 33 14.79 -4.30 11.04
CA GLN A 33 14.89 -4.55 9.60
C GLN A 33 13.51 -4.52 8.93
N GLN A 34 12.51 -5.17 9.52
CA GLN A 34 11.12 -5.11 9.03
C GLN A 34 10.59 -3.67 9.01
N ARG A 35 10.88 -2.86 10.03
CA ARG A 35 10.50 -1.44 10.04
C ARG A 35 11.20 -0.66 8.92
N GLN A 36 12.51 -0.87 8.73
CA GLN A 36 13.26 -0.22 7.64
C GLN A 36 12.69 -0.60 6.26
N ASN A 37 12.37 -1.87 6.04
CA ASN A 37 11.74 -2.34 4.80
C ASN A 37 10.40 -1.65 4.54
N ARG A 38 9.56 -1.49 5.58
CA ARG A 38 8.27 -0.79 5.47
C ARG A 38 8.42 0.70 5.15
N VAL A 39 9.40 1.36 5.78
CA VAL A 39 9.73 2.76 5.49
C VAL A 39 10.25 2.91 4.06
N GLN A 40 11.15 2.04 3.62
CA GLN A 40 11.70 2.08 2.26
C GLN A 40 10.61 1.85 1.20
N ALA A 41 9.70 0.89 1.43
CA ALA A 41 8.56 0.64 0.55
C ALA A 41 7.68 1.88 0.42
N LEU A 42 7.42 2.59 1.53
CA LEU A 42 6.68 3.85 1.52
C LEU A 42 7.43 4.96 0.78
N LEU A 43 8.74 5.13 1.01
CA LEU A 43 9.55 6.13 0.32
C LEU A 43 9.57 5.89 -1.20
N ASN A 44 9.62 4.63 -1.63
CA ASN A 44 9.54 4.26 -3.04
C ASN A 44 8.19 4.66 -3.65
N LEU A 45 7.07 4.33 -2.98
CA LEU A 45 5.74 4.75 -3.43
C LEU A 45 5.59 6.27 -3.45
N TYR A 46 6.11 6.97 -2.44
CA TYR A 46 6.05 8.42 -2.38
C TYR A 46 6.88 9.06 -3.50
N SER A 47 8.09 8.57 -3.75
CA SER A 47 8.93 9.03 -4.86
C SER A 47 8.27 8.79 -6.22
N GLU A 48 7.68 7.62 -6.43
CA GLU A 48 6.91 7.30 -7.63
C GLU A 48 5.75 8.29 -7.82
N PHE A 49 5.00 8.58 -6.76
CA PHE A 49 3.86 9.51 -6.77
C PHE A 49 4.26 10.96 -7.11
N GLN A 50 5.43 11.39 -6.62
CA GLN A 50 5.97 12.73 -6.84
C GLN A 50 6.76 12.86 -8.15
N SER A 51 7.01 11.76 -8.86
CA SER A 51 7.70 11.82 -10.15
C SER A 51 6.93 12.66 -11.17
N GLU A 52 7.66 13.39 -12.01
CA GLU A 52 7.07 14.23 -13.07
C GLU A 52 6.12 13.42 -13.97
N SER A 53 6.56 12.23 -14.37
CA SER A 53 5.77 11.32 -15.21
C SER A 53 4.45 10.86 -14.55
N MET A 54 4.40 10.79 -13.21
CA MET A 54 3.20 10.44 -12.47
C MET A 54 2.32 11.66 -12.26
N LEU A 55 2.90 12.84 -12.01
CA LEU A 55 2.17 14.10 -11.93
C LEU A 55 1.43 14.39 -13.25
N GLU A 56 2.11 14.27 -14.39
CA GLU A 56 1.50 14.43 -15.72
C GLU A 56 0.34 13.45 -15.92
N SER A 57 0.56 12.19 -15.55
CA SER A 57 -0.47 11.15 -15.69
C SER A 57 -1.67 11.41 -14.78
N ARG A 58 -1.45 11.91 -13.56
CA ARG A 58 -2.53 12.34 -12.66
C ARG A 58 -3.34 13.49 -13.23
N ILE A 59 -2.69 14.50 -13.82
CA ILE A 59 -3.39 15.64 -14.43
C ILE A 59 -4.26 15.17 -15.60
N LYS A 60 -3.68 14.39 -16.53
CA LYS A 60 -4.40 13.89 -17.71
C LYS A 60 -5.50 12.89 -17.34
N ALA A 61 -5.24 11.98 -16.41
CA ALA A 61 -6.24 11.04 -15.92
C ALA A 61 -7.39 11.76 -15.22
N GLY A 62 -7.11 12.78 -14.41
CA GLY A 62 -8.11 13.60 -13.73
C GLY A 62 -9.03 14.27 -14.74
N ALA A 63 -8.46 14.96 -15.74
CA ALA A 63 -9.23 15.58 -16.81
C ALA A 63 -10.07 14.56 -17.60
N ALA A 64 -9.51 13.37 -17.89
CA ALA A 64 -10.23 12.29 -18.56
C ALA A 64 -11.39 11.75 -17.71
N PHE A 65 -11.23 11.62 -16.40
CA PHE A 65 -12.32 11.22 -15.51
C PHE A 65 -13.40 12.29 -15.45
N ASP A 66 -13.02 13.54 -15.16
CA ASP A 66 -13.95 14.63 -14.94
C ASP A 66 -14.81 14.90 -16.19
N SER A 67 -14.23 14.78 -17.38
CA SER A 67 -14.94 14.96 -18.66
C SER A 67 -15.89 13.82 -19.01
N ASN A 68 -15.77 12.66 -18.35
CA ASN A 68 -16.52 11.45 -18.67
C ASN A 68 -17.40 10.95 -17.52
N ILE A 69 -17.50 11.74 -16.44
CA ILE A 69 -18.23 11.44 -15.21
C ILE A 69 -19.73 11.20 -15.39
N SER A 70 -20.34 11.88 -16.36
CA SER A 70 -21.79 11.92 -16.57
C SER A 70 -22.39 10.64 -17.17
N ASP A 71 -21.58 9.78 -17.80
CA ASP A 71 -22.06 8.61 -18.55
C ASP A 71 -21.86 7.26 -17.82
N LEU A 72 -21.82 7.28 -16.49
CA LEU A 72 -21.58 6.08 -15.68
C LEU A 72 -22.84 5.20 -15.52
N PRO A 73 -22.70 3.85 -15.52
CA PRO A 73 -21.49 3.12 -15.19
C PRO A 73 -20.72 2.63 -16.44
N LEU A 74 -19.49 3.09 -16.60
CA LEU A 74 -18.54 2.55 -17.58
C LEU A 74 -17.56 1.64 -16.81
N GLY A 75 -17.48 0.37 -17.19
CA GLY A 75 -16.34 -0.46 -16.83
C GLY A 75 -15.08 0.00 -17.58
N PHE A 76 -13.91 -0.53 -17.21
CA PHE A 76 -12.64 -0.14 -17.81
C PHE A 76 -12.62 -0.22 -19.35
N SER A 77 -13.24 -1.24 -19.95
CA SER A 77 -13.31 -1.39 -21.41
C SER A 77 -14.04 -0.23 -22.09
N ASN A 78 -15.16 0.21 -21.52
CA ASN A 78 -15.93 1.32 -22.08
C ASN A 78 -15.23 2.65 -21.85
N LEU A 79 -14.61 2.83 -20.67
CA LEU A 79 -13.83 4.03 -20.38
C LEU A 79 -12.66 4.15 -21.38
N ARG A 80 -11.92 3.06 -21.62
CA ARG A 80 -10.85 3.01 -22.61
C ARG A 80 -11.32 3.40 -24.01
N GLN A 81 -12.42 2.83 -24.48
CA GLN A 81 -12.98 3.16 -25.80
C GLN A 81 -13.35 4.64 -25.91
N LYS A 82 -13.89 5.23 -24.83
CA LYS A 82 -14.34 6.62 -24.83
C LYS A 82 -13.20 7.64 -24.80
N ILE A 83 -12.14 7.38 -24.03
CA ILE A 83 -11.04 8.35 -23.84
C ILE A 83 -9.88 8.16 -24.80
N GLY A 84 -9.84 7.03 -25.53
CA GLY A 84 -8.76 6.66 -26.45
C GLY A 84 -7.49 6.18 -25.75
N ASP A 85 -6.60 5.54 -26.51
CA ASP A 85 -5.43 4.85 -25.94
C ASP A 85 -4.42 5.78 -25.24
N SER A 86 -4.26 7.02 -25.72
CA SER A 86 -3.33 8.00 -25.12
C SER A 86 -3.75 8.40 -23.70
N ASN A 87 -5.03 8.75 -23.49
CA ASN A 87 -5.53 9.08 -22.16
C ASN A 87 -5.68 7.82 -21.28
N TRP A 88 -5.99 6.68 -21.90
CA TRP A 88 -6.07 5.41 -21.21
C TRP A 88 -4.75 5.00 -20.54
N PHE A 89 -3.62 5.23 -21.21
CA PHE A 89 -2.30 4.99 -20.60
C PHE A 89 -2.14 5.73 -19.27
N HIS A 90 -2.51 7.01 -19.23
CA HIS A 90 -2.41 7.83 -18.02
C HIS A 90 -3.38 7.36 -16.93
N VAL A 91 -4.62 7.02 -17.28
CA VAL A 91 -5.61 6.46 -16.36
C VAL A 91 -5.11 5.14 -15.76
N SER A 92 -4.65 4.21 -16.61
CA SER A 92 -4.12 2.91 -16.19
C SER A 92 -2.94 3.07 -15.23
N LYS A 93 -2.01 3.99 -15.51
CA LYS A 93 -0.86 4.24 -14.64
C LYS A 93 -1.28 4.70 -13.24
N VAL A 94 -2.27 5.60 -13.13
CA VAL A 94 -2.79 6.06 -11.84
C VAL A 94 -3.55 4.95 -11.10
N VAL A 95 -4.34 4.16 -11.83
CA VAL A 95 -5.08 3.01 -11.27
C VAL A 95 -4.12 1.98 -10.68
N HIS A 96 -3.08 1.60 -11.43
CA HIS A 96 -2.06 0.65 -10.95
C HIS A 96 -1.26 1.19 -9.77
N PHE A 97 -1.00 2.50 -9.72
CA PHE A 97 -0.38 3.09 -8.53
C PHE A 97 -1.26 2.88 -7.29
N PHE A 98 -2.56 3.18 -7.38
CA PHE A 98 -3.48 2.99 -6.25
C PHE A 98 -3.73 1.52 -5.91
N GLU A 99 -3.66 0.63 -6.91
CA GLU A 99 -3.62 -0.81 -6.70
C GLU A 99 -2.45 -1.22 -5.82
N LYS A 100 -1.24 -0.88 -6.27
CA LYS A 100 0.02 -1.19 -5.58
C LYS A 100 0.01 -0.62 -4.17
N TYR A 101 -0.44 0.62 -4.03
CA TYR A 101 -0.61 1.26 -2.73
C TYR A 101 -1.56 0.48 -1.81
N ALA A 102 -2.75 0.12 -2.31
CA ALA A 102 -3.74 -0.62 -1.55
C ALA A 102 -3.23 -2.01 -1.15
N VAL A 103 -2.56 -2.73 -2.04
CA VAL A 103 -1.94 -4.04 -1.74
C VAL A 103 -0.91 -3.90 -0.62
N TYR A 104 -0.01 -2.92 -0.72
CA TYR A 104 1.06 -2.72 0.27
C TYR A 104 0.49 -2.32 1.63
N TYR A 105 -0.51 -1.42 1.65
CA TYR A 105 -1.19 -1.02 2.87
C TYR A 105 -1.92 -2.19 3.52
N ASN A 106 -2.72 -2.93 2.75
CA ASN A 106 -3.51 -4.04 3.26
C ASN A 106 -2.66 -5.21 3.76
N SER A 107 -1.47 -5.38 3.20
CA SER A 107 -0.51 -6.43 3.59
C SER A 107 0.41 -6.01 4.75
N ASN A 108 0.18 -4.85 5.38
CA ASN A 108 1.05 -4.29 6.43
C ASN A 108 2.52 -4.10 5.99
N CYS A 109 2.75 -3.92 4.69
CA CYS A 109 4.08 -3.67 4.11
C CYS A 109 4.50 -2.20 4.20
N LEU A 110 3.66 -1.33 4.77
CA LEU A 110 3.93 0.09 4.95
C LEU A 110 3.96 0.46 6.43
N ASP A 111 4.72 1.51 6.76
CA ASP A 111 4.64 2.16 8.06
C ASP A 111 3.35 3.00 8.09
N THR A 112 2.32 2.52 8.79
CA THR A 112 0.98 3.13 8.77
C THR A 112 0.98 4.57 9.27
N ASN A 113 1.82 4.90 10.26
CA ASN A 113 1.89 6.25 10.82
C ASN A 113 2.46 7.23 9.80
N LEU A 114 3.56 6.86 9.15
CA LEU A 114 4.18 7.70 8.13
C LEU A 114 3.33 7.75 6.84
N THR A 115 2.59 6.69 6.55
CA THR A 115 1.68 6.63 5.41
C THR A 115 0.53 7.64 5.54
N LYS A 116 -0.04 7.78 6.75
CA LYS A 116 -1.11 8.74 7.07
C LYS A 116 -0.75 10.17 6.70
N VAL A 117 0.48 10.58 6.99
CA VAL A 117 0.93 11.96 6.74
C VAL A 117 1.35 12.21 5.29
N THR A 118 1.59 11.16 4.51
CA THR A 118 2.18 11.26 3.16
C THR A 118 1.18 10.95 2.04
N LEU A 119 0.58 9.76 2.02
CA LEU A 119 -0.21 9.26 0.89
C LEU A 119 -1.72 9.24 1.12
N ASP A 120 -2.19 9.04 2.36
CA ASP A 120 -3.62 8.85 2.66
C ASP A 120 -4.49 10.01 2.14
N ARG A 121 -4.06 11.26 2.34
CA ARG A 121 -4.78 12.45 1.86
C ARG A 121 -4.99 12.43 0.35
N TYR A 122 -4.00 11.98 -0.41
CA TYR A 122 -4.07 11.96 -1.87
C TYR A 122 -4.95 10.83 -2.36
N PHE A 123 -4.86 9.67 -1.73
CA PHE A 123 -5.75 8.55 -2.01
C PHE A 123 -7.21 8.95 -1.78
N ILE A 124 -7.53 9.56 -0.63
CA ILE A 124 -8.89 9.98 -0.30
C ILE A 124 -9.40 11.04 -1.29
N TYR A 125 -8.55 12.02 -1.65
CA TYR A 125 -8.89 13.01 -2.67
C TYR A 125 -9.26 12.34 -4.00
N TRP A 126 -8.43 11.42 -4.49
CA TRP A 126 -8.68 10.71 -5.74
C TRP A 126 -9.91 9.79 -5.67
N TYR A 127 -10.06 9.07 -4.57
CA TYR A 127 -11.18 8.16 -4.34
C TYR A 127 -12.52 8.90 -4.36
N ASN A 128 -12.59 10.07 -3.73
CA ASN A 128 -13.83 10.83 -3.61
C ASN A 128 -14.11 11.73 -4.82
N ASN A 129 -13.09 12.37 -5.42
CA ASN A 129 -13.30 13.46 -6.38
C ASN A 129 -13.18 13.03 -7.84
N HIS A 130 -12.35 12.03 -8.18
CA HIS A 130 -12.09 11.66 -9.57
C HIS A 130 -12.75 10.35 -10.00
N SER A 131 -13.92 10.03 -9.44
CA SER A 131 -14.71 8.84 -9.82
C SER A 131 -14.01 7.49 -9.69
N LEU A 132 -12.87 7.44 -9.00
CA LEU A 132 -12.18 6.19 -8.67
C LEU A 132 -13.12 5.29 -7.85
N LYS A 133 -13.91 5.85 -6.92
CA LYS A 133 -14.98 5.12 -6.21
C LYS A 133 -16.00 4.48 -7.17
N LEU A 134 -16.35 5.15 -8.26
CA LEU A 134 -17.33 4.64 -9.23
C LEU A 134 -16.73 3.54 -10.10
N LEU A 135 -15.46 3.66 -10.49
CA LEU A 135 -14.71 2.58 -11.13
C LEU A 135 -14.57 1.35 -10.23
N VAL A 136 -14.28 1.56 -8.94
CA VAL A 136 -14.22 0.47 -7.96
C VAL A 136 -15.57 -0.22 -7.85
N LYS A 137 -16.65 0.56 -7.73
CA LYS A 137 -18.02 0.02 -7.69
C LYS A 137 -18.35 -0.78 -8.96
N SER A 138 -18.12 -0.21 -10.15
CA SER A 138 -18.44 -0.86 -11.42
C SER A 138 -17.62 -2.13 -11.65
N SER A 139 -16.37 -2.16 -11.21
CA SER A 139 -15.50 -3.34 -11.33
C SER A 139 -15.87 -4.46 -10.36
N LEU A 140 -16.42 -4.12 -9.18
CA LEU A 140 -16.96 -5.10 -8.24
C LEU A 140 -18.31 -5.68 -8.72
N GLU A 141 -19.11 -4.89 -9.43
CA GLU A 141 -20.44 -5.30 -9.90
C GLU A 141 -20.41 -6.13 -11.20
N ARG A 142 -19.31 -6.07 -11.98
CA ARG A 142 -19.22 -6.67 -13.32
C ARG A 142 -18.36 -7.93 -13.45
N ASP A 143 -17.95 -8.56 -12.34
CA ASP A 143 -17.40 -9.93 -12.31
C ASP A 143 -16.34 -10.27 -13.39
N PHE A 144 -15.44 -9.32 -13.71
CA PHE A 144 -14.22 -9.65 -14.44
C PHE A 144 -13.14 -10.02 -13.41
N ASP A 145 -12.84 -11.31 -13.32
CA ASP A 145 -11.87 -11.91 -12.40
C ASP A 145 -10.51 -11.17 -12.36
N GLU A 146 -10.13 -10.48 -13.44
CA GLU A 146 -8.87 -9.72 -13.53
C GLU A 146 -8.87 -8.40 -12.74
N TRP A 147 -10.00 -7.70 -12.63
CA TRP A 147 -10.06 -6.37 -11.99
C TRP A 147 -10.82 -6.36 -10.65
N GLY A 148 -11.53 -7.43 -10.31
CA GLY A 148 -12.21 -7.56 -9.03
C GLY A 148 -11.24 -7.53 -7.84
N ALA A 149 -10.06 -8.13 -7.99
CA ALA A 149 -9.02 -8.14 -6.95
C ALA A 149 -8.52 -6.72 -6.63
N TRP A 150 -8.17 -5.95 -7.66
CA TRP A 150 -7.83 -4.52 -7.54
C TRP A 150 -8.93 -3.76 -6.80
N ALA A 151 -10.17 -3.88 -7.26
CA ALA A 151 -11.29 -3.09 -6.75
C ALA A 151 -11.53 -3.39 -5.26
N LYS A 152 -11.40 -4.67 -4.88
CA LYS A 152 -11.50 -5.12 -3.50
C LYS A 152 -10.39 -4.53 -2.64
N SER A 153 -9.13 -4.56 -3.09
CA SER A 153 -8.01 -3.96 -2.35
C SER A 153 -8.20 -2.45 -2.16
N VAL A 154 -8.58 -1.73 -3.21
CA VAL A 154 -8.82 -0.27 -3.16
C VAL A 154 -10.00 0.07 -2.25
N LYS A 155 -11.10 -0.69 -2.33
CA LYS A 155 -12.26 -0.51 -1.43
C LYS A 155 -11.88 -0.75 0.03
N GLN A 156 -11.16 -1.84 0.32
CA GLN A 156 -10.70 -2.15 1.68
C GLN A 156 -9.80 -1.05 2.26
N LEU A 157 -8.91 -0.49 1.43
CA LEU A 157 -8.10 0.66 1.83
C LEU A 157 -9.00 1.86 2.16
N ALA A 158 -9.94 2.21 1.27
CA ALA A 158 -10.85 3.33 1.49
C ALA A 158 -11.69 3.18 2.78
N ASP A 159 -12.15 1.97 3.08
CA ASP A 159 -12.91 1.68 4.30
C ASP A 159 -12.02 1.83 5.55
N LYS A 160 -10.77 1.35 5.52
CA LYS A 160 -9.80 1.50 6.62
C LYS A 160 -9.41 2.96 6.89
N LEU A 161 -9.37 3.80 5.87
CA LEU A 161 -9.00 5.21 6.01
C LEU A 161 -10.15 6.09 6.53
N ARG A 162 -11.38 5.56 6.56
CA ARG A 162 -12.57 6.26 7.08
C ARG A 162 -12.97 5.85 8.50
N ALA A 163 -12.44 4.72 8.98
CA ALA A 163 -12.65 4.22 10.35
C ALA A 163 -11.70 4.91 11.33
#